data_AF-A0A5E4X6W5-F1
#
_entry.id   AF-A0A5E4X6W5-F1
#
_cell.length_a   1.000
_cell.length_b   1.000
_cell.length_c   1.000
_cell.angle_alpha   90.00
_cell.angle_beta   90.00
_cell.angle_gamma   90.00
#
_symmetry.space_group_name_H-M   'P 1'
#
loop_
_entity.id
_entity.type
_entity.pdbx_description
1 polymer ?
#
loop_
_entity_poly.entity_id
_entity_poly.type
_entity_poly.pdbx_seq_one_letter_code
_entity_poly.pdbx_strand_id
1 'polypeptide(L)'
;MVWLHLVSYFFGGAFLANAVPHFVAGVMGKPFQSPFAKPPGQGLSSSTVNVLWGFLNLVISHSLIFRMGDFDLRSTRDAVAFGLGILAIGLLSARLFGRFHGGNTPEHS
;
A
#
# COMPACT_ATOMS: atom_id res chain seq x y z
N MET A 1 -22.89 11.22 5.17
CA MET A 1 -22.44 11.59 3.81
C MET A 1 -21.79 10.38 3.15
N VAL A 2 -22.55 9.57 2.39
CA VAL A 2 -22.09 8.29 1.81
C VAL A 2 -20.78 8.40 1.02
N TRP A 3 -20.54 9.56 0.39
CA TRP A 3 -19.29 9.85 -0.33
C TRP A 3 -18.03 9.76 0.56
N LEU A 4 -18.11 10.20 1.82
CA LEU A 4 -16.96 10.14 2.74
C LEU A 4 -16.58 8.69 3.07
N HIS A 5 -17.55 7.77 3.09
CA HIS A 5 -17.27 6.36 3.34
C HIS A 5 -16.53 5.75 2.15
N LEU A 6 -16.96 6.05 0.92
CA LEU A 6 -16.28 5.60 -0.30
C LEU A 6 -14.84 6.13 -0.38
N VAL A 7 -14.62 7.39 0.00
CA VAL A 7 -13.27 7.97 0.10
C VAL A 7 -12.45 7.23 1.14
N SER A 8 -13.01 6.97 2.33
CA SER A 8 -12.34 6.17 3.36
C SER A 8 -11.99 4.76 2.88
N TYR A 9 -12.89 4.08 2.16
CA TYR A 9 -12.64 2.74 1.63
C TYR A 9 -11.56 2.73 0.54
N PHE A 10 -11.57 3.73 -0.34
CA PHE A 10 -10.50 3.94 -1.31
C PHE A 10 -9.13 4.07 -0.62
N PHE A 11 -9.03 4.96 0.37
CA PHE A 11 -7.77 5.12 1.11
C PHE A 11 -7.45 3.88 1.95
N GLY A 12 -8.45 3.16 2.48
CA GLY A 12 -8.26 1.87 3.13
C GLY A 12 -7.55 0.88 2.23
N GLY A 13 -8.03 0.72 0.99
CA GLY A 13 -7.38 -0.12 -0.02
C GLY A 13 -5.98 0.36 -0.40
N ALA A 14 -5.80 1.67 -0.53
CA ALA A 14 -4.50 2.28 -0.81
C ALA A 14 -3.45 1.98 0.27
N PHE A 15 -3.78 2.19 1.54
CA PHE A 15 -2.91 1.87 2.67
C PHE A 15 -2.66 0.36 2.79
N LEU A 16 -3.67 -0.48 2.52
CA LEU A 16 -3.49 -1.93 2.50
C LEU A 16 -2.47 -2.37 1.43
N ALA A 17 -2.60 -1.87 0.21
CA ALA A 17 -1.66 -2.18 -0.87
C ALA A 17 -0.24 -1.69 -0.56
N ASN A 18 -0.11 -0.51 0.06
CA ASN A 18 1.19 0.01 0.48
C ASN A 18 1.81 -0.84 1.60
N ALA A 19 1.01 -1.42 2.50
CA ALA A 19 1.51 -2.27 3.58
C ALA A 19 2.24 -3.52 3.07
N VAL A 20 1.78 -4.12 1.97
CA VAL A 20 2.26 -5.42 1.45
C VAL A 20 3.77 -5.45 1.21
N PRO A 21 4.35 -4.61 0.32
CA PRO A 21 5.79 -4.70 0.03
C PRO A 21 6.66 -4.42 1.27
N HIS A 22 6.27 -3.45 2.10
CA HIS A 22 7.04 -3.09 3.30
C HIS A 22 6.98 -4.18 4.37
N PHE A 23 5.78 -4.67 4.71
CA PHE A 23 5.64 -5.69 5.73
C PHE A 23 6.30 -6.99 5.30
N VAL A 24 6.06 -7.45 4.06
CA VAL A 24 6.62 -8.69 3.53
C VAL A 24 8.14 -8.62 3.43
N ALA A 25 8.72 -7.55 2.85
CA ALA A 25 10.17 -7.41 2.80
C ALA A 25 10.78 -7.38 4.22
N GLY A 26 10.14 -6.66 5.13
CA GLY A 26 10.54 -6.58 6.54
C GLY A 26 10.59 -7.95 7.23
N VAL A 27 9.51 -8.75 7.16
CA VAL A 27 9.47 -10.09 7.79
C VAL A 27 10.37 -11.11 7.10
N MET A 28 10.68 -10.89 5.82
CA MET A 28 11.71 -11.66 5.10
C MET A 28 13.14 -11.25 5.47
N GLY A 29 13.33 -10.28 6.37
CA GLY A 29 14.64 -9.77 6.76
C GLY A 29 15.33 -8.93 5.68
N LYS A 30 14.60 -8.50 4.64
CA LYS A 30 15.14 -7.75 3.51
C LYS A 30 15.01 -6.24 3.73
N PRO A 31 16.05 -5.45 3.46
CA PRO A 31 15.91 -4.01 3.38
C PRO A 31 15.06 -3.63 2.16
N PHE A 32 14.26 -2.57 2.28
CA PHE A 32 13.36 -2.11 1.22
C PHE A 32 13.22 -0.59 1.25
N GLN A 33 12.88 0.02 0.12
CA GLN A 33 12.69 1.46 0.01
C GLN A 33 11.57 1.91 0.93
N SER A 34 11.75 3.05 1.61
CA SER A 34 10.73 3.62 2.50
C SER A 34 10.85 5.14 2.57
N PRO A 35 9.82 5.86 3.04
CA PRO A 35 9.90 7.32 3.23
C PRO A 35 10.95 7.72 4.28
N PHE A 36 11.39 6.80 5.13
CA PHE A 36 12.40 7.04 6.18
C PHE A 36 13.84 6.81 5.71
N ALA A 37 14.03 6.30 4.49
CA ALA A 37 15.35 6.08 3.93
C ALA A 37 16.04 7.39 3.51
N LYS A 38 17.35 7.31 3.21
CA LYS A 38 18.12 8.42 2.64
C LYS A 38 18.72 7.99 1.29
N PRO A 39 18.34 8.61 0.15
CA PRO A 39 17.29 9.60 0.01
C PRO A 39 15.87 9.03 0.24
N PRO A 40 14.89 9.82 0.73
CA PRO A 40 13.53 9.35 1.01
C PRO A 40 12.86 8.70 -0.20
N GLY A 41 12.24 7.54 0.01
CA GLY A 41 11.53 6.79 -1.05
C GLY A 41 12.43 6.20 -2.15
N GLN A 42 13.76 6.25 -1.98
CA GLN A 42 14.73 5.75 -2.95
C GLN A 42 15.80 4.88 -2.29
N GLY A 43 16.39 5.35 -1.18
CA GLY A 43 17.32 4.58 -0.38
C GLY A 43 16.63 3.41 0.32
N LEU A 44 17.43 2.55 0.95
CA LEU A 44 16.93 1.39 1.67
C LEU A 44 16.78 1.68 3.16
N SER A 45 15.64 1.29 3.73
CA SER A 45 15.45 1.20 5.19
C SER A 45 15.67 -0.23 5.66
N SER A 46 15.99 -0.41 6.94
CA SER A 46 16.17 -1.72 7.55
C SER A 46 14.87 -2.54 7.52
N SER A 47 15.00 -3.86 7.71
CA SER A 47 13.87 -4.78 7.82
C SER A 47 12.90 -4.37 8.94
N THR A 48 13.40 -4.04 10.13
CA THR A 48 12.58 -3.59 11.26
C THR A 48 11.79 -2.32 10.94
N VAL A 49 12.39 -1.33 10.28
CA VAL A 49 11.70 -0.11 9.87
C VAL A 49 10.58 -0.44 8.88
N ASN A 50 10.82 -1.35 7.95
CA ASN A 50 9.82 -1.79 6.98
C ASN A 50 8.67 -2.59 7.63
N VAL A 51 8.94 -3.44 8.63
CA VAL A 51 7.88 -4.11 9.42
C VAL A 51 7.01 -3.08 10.12
N LEU A 52 7.60 -2.13 10.85
CA LEU A 52 6.86 -1.11 11.59
C LEU A 52 6.05 -0.21 10.66
N TRP A 53 6.63 0.19 9.52
CA TRP A 53 5.96 0.98 8.52
C TRP A 53 4.80 0.24 7.85
N GLY A 54 5.02 -1.01 7.43
CA GLY A 54 3.97 -1.87 6.88
C GLY A 54 2.83 -2.08 7.89
N PHE A 55 3.16 -2.33 9.15
CA PHE A 55 2.17 -2.49 10.22
C PHE A 55 1.35 -1.22 10.47
N LEU A 56 1.99 -0.04 10.48
CA LEU A 56 1.28 1.24 10.59
C LEU A 56 0.27 1.43 9.45
N ASN A 57 0.64 1.06 8.22
CA ASN A 57 -0.28 1.09 7.07
C ASN A 57 -1.46 0.14 7.27
N LEU A 58 -1.26 -1.05 7.84
CA LEU A 58 -2.35 -1.98 8.18
C LEU A 58 -3.30 -1.38 9.23
N VAL A 59 -2.78 -0.72 10.26
CA VAL A 59 -3.61 -0.06 11.30
C VAL A 59 -4.45 1.06 10.70
N ILE A 60 -3.86 1.88 9.82
CA ILE A 60 -4.57 2.95 9.11
C ILE A 60 -5.65 2.36 8.19
N SER A 61 -5.31 1.34 7.40
CA SER A 61 -6.26 0.62 6.55
C SER A 61 -7.44 0.07 7.36
N HIS A 62 -7.16 -0.63 8.46
CA HIS A 62 -8.20 -1.17 9.34
C HIS A 62 -9.11 -0.07 9.87
N SER A 63 -8.53 1.05 10.31
CA SER A 63 -9.28 2.17 10.86
C SER A 63 -10.19 2.81 9.81
N LEU A 64 -9.70 3.01 8.59
CA LEU A 64 -10.47 3.60 7.50
C LEU A 64 -11.62 2.69 7.02
N ILE A 65 -11.40 1.38 7.00
CA ILE A 65 -12.41 0.41 6.52
C ILE A 65 -13.48 0.17 7.58
N PHE A 66 -13.06 -0.12 8.82
CA PHE A 66 -13.95 -0.67 9.84
C PHE A 66 -14.43 0.34 10.90
N ARG A 67 -13.84 1.55 10.97
CA ARG A 67 -14.26 2.56 11.97
C ARG A 67 -15.07 3.72 11.37
N MET A 68 -15.01 3.93 10.05
CA MET A 68 -15.61 5.09 9.40
C MET A 68 -17.00 4.83 8.80
N GLY A 69 -17.39 3.56 8.63
CA GLY A 69 -18.69 3.18 8.08
C GLY A 69 -18.92 1.67 8.16
N ASP A 70 -20.07 1.22 7.67
CA ASP A 70 -20.45 -0.20 7.61
C ASP A 70 -19.99 -0.80 6.27
N PHE A 71 -18.68 -1.08 6.17
CA PHE A 71 -18.09 -1.61 4.95
C PHE A 71 -18.63 -3.00 4.63
N ASP A 72 -19.27 -3.15 3.46
CA ASP A 72 -19.75 -4.45 2.98
C ASP A 72 -19.06 -4.85 1.68
N LEU A 73 -18.30 -5.95 1.72
CA LEU A 73 -17.66 -6.53 0.53
C LEU A 73 -18.67 -7.01 -0.52
N ARG A 74 -19.93 -7.28 -0.14
CA ARG A 74 -21.01 -7.66 -1.07
C ARG A 74 -21.61 -6.43 -1.76
N SER A 75 -21.41 -5.23 -1.21
CA SER A 75 -21.76 -3.98 -1.86
C SER A 75 -20.79 -3.70 -3.00
N THR A 76 -21.29 -3.69 -4.24
CA THR A 76 -20.47 -3.37 -5.42
C THR A 76 -19.82 -2.01 -5.30
N ARG A 77 -20.48 -1.03 -4.67
CA ARG A 77 -19.93 0.33 -4.52
C ARG A 77 -18.72 0.34 -3.59
N ASP A 78 -18.82 -0.33 -2.45
CA ASP A 78 -17.76 -0.36 -1.44
C ASP A 78 -16.58 -1.20 -1.94
N ALA A 79 -16.87 -2.36 -2.53
CA ALA A 79 -15.87 -3.22 -3.15
C ALA A 79 -15.10 -2.52 -4.28
N VAL A 80 -15.81 -1.76 -5.15
CA VAL A 80 -15.17 -0.98 -6.22
C VAL A 80 -14.31 0.13 -5.64
N ALA A 81 -14.81 0.91 -4.67
CA ALA A 81 -14.02 1.98 -4.07
C ALA A 81 -12.73 1.45 -3.42
N PHE A 82 -12.84 0.39 -2.62
CA PHE A 82 -11.71 -0.28 -1.99
C PHE A 82 -10.73 -0.88 -3.02
N GLY A 83 -11.25 -1.59 -4.02
CA GLY A 83 -10.46 -2.21 -5.08
C GLY A 83 -9.72 -1.19 -5.94
N LEU A 84 -10.33 -0.03 -6.24
CA LEU A 84 -9.65 1.07 -6.95
C LEU A 84 -8.49 1.63 -6.14
N GLY A 85 -8.62 1.73 -4.81
CA GLY A 85 -7.53 2.13 -3.93
C GLY A 85 -6.33 1.18 -4.00
N ILE A 86 -6.62 -0.13 -3.92
CA ILE A 86 -5.61 -1.18 -4.07
C ILE A 86 -4.92 -1.08 -5.43
N LEU A 87 -5.69 -0.99 -6.51
CA LEU A 87 -5.16 -0.96 -7.86
C LEU A 87 -4.30 0.28 -8.12
N ALA A 88 -4.78 1.46 -7.69
CA ALA A 88 -4.08 2.71 -7.89
C ALA A 88 -2.71 2.71 -7.19
N ILE A 89 -2.66 2.34 -5.91
CA ILE A 89 -1.39 2.25 -5.19
C ILE A 89 -0.54 1.10 -5.68
N GLY A 90 -1.13 -0.06 -5.99
CA GLY A 90 -0.39 -1.20 -6.55
C GLY A 90 0.35 -0.84 -7.84
N LEU A 91 -0.31 -0.16 -8.79
CA LEU A 91 0.31 0.31 -10.02
C LEU A 91 1.37 1.38 -9.76
N LEU A 92 1.10 2.31 -8.85
CA LEU A 92 2.06 3.35 -8.48
C LEU A 92 3.32 2.74 -7.85
N SER A 93 3.16 1.84 -6.88
CA SER A 93 4.25 1.11 -6.24
C SER A 93 5.02 0.25 -7.24
N ALA A 94 4.33 -0.46 -8.15
CA ALA A 94 4.98 -1.23 -9.20
C ALA A 94 5.89 -0.36 -10.07
N ARG A 95 5.45 0.84 -10.47
CA ARG A 95 6.28 1.77 -11.24
C ARG A 95 7.41 2.40 -10.42
N LEU A 96 7.11 2.86 -9.20
CA LEU A 96 8.07 3.56 -8.35
C LEU A 96 9.17 2.66 -7.81
N PHE A 97 8.85 1.41 -7.48
CA PHE A 97 9.82 0.42 -7.04
C PHE A 97 10.40 -0.38 -8.22
N GLY A 98 9.64 -0.56 -9.31
CA GLY A 98 10.10 -1.23 -10.53
C GLY A 98 11.34 -0.59 -11.14
N ARG A 99 11.49 0.75 -11.05
CA ARG A 99 12.72 1.45 -11.49
C ARG A 99 13.98 1.00 -10.73
N PHE A 100 13.84 0.47 -9.52
CA PHE A 100 14.95 0.00 -8.69
C PHE A 100 15.14 -1.52 -8.75
N HIS A 101 14.09 -2.27 -9.12
CA HIS A 101 14.09 -3.73 -9.15
C HIS A 101 14.06 -4.32 -10.57
N GLY A 102 14.25 -3.49 -11.60
CA GLY A 102 14.29 -3.92 -13.01
C GLY A 102 12.93 -4.09 -13.70
N GLY A 103 11.82 -3.81 -13.04
CA GLY A 103 10.46 -4.05 -13.58
C GLY A 103 9.94 -3.04 -14.60
N ASN A 104 10.61 -1.90 -14.80
CA ASN A 104 10.14 -0.83 -15.70
C ASN A 104 10.69 -0.92 -17.12
N THR A 105 11.71 -1.74 -17.35
CA THR A 105 12.26 -1.97 -18.68
C THR A 105 11.80 -3.35 -19.10
N PRO A 106 10.92 -3.49 -20.11
CA PRO A 106 10.74 -4.78 -20.75
C PRO A 106 12.09 -5.13 -21.36
N GLU A 107 12.73 -6.20 -20.93
CA GLU A 107 13.83 -6.78 -21.69
C GLU A 107 13.28 -7.08 -23.08
N HIS A 108 13.73 -6.33 -24.08
CA HIS A 108 13.60 -6.74 -25.47
C HIS A 108 14.58 -7.91 -25.66
N SER A 109 14.12 -9.10 -25.29
CA SER A 109 14.74 -10.38 -25.64
C SER A 109 14.32 -10.81 -27.03
#